data_AF-A0A7D6F3K1-F1
#
_entry.id   AF-A0A7D6F3K1-F1
#
_cell.length_a   1.000
_cell.length_b   1.000
_cell.length_c   1.000
_cell.angle_alpha   90.00
_cell.angle_beta   90.00
_cell.angle_gamma   90.00
#
_symmetry.space_group_name_H-M   'P 1'
#
loop_
_entity.id
_entity.type
_entity.pdbx_description
1 polymer ?
#
loop_
_entity_poly.entity_id
_entity_poly.type
_entity_poly.pdbx_seq_one_letter_code
_entity_poly.pdbx_strand_id
1 'polypeptide(L)'
;MSSSLELQPQTARLNWGFVLFLGVVHVLAGVAFFFFSWSALAVTIFLHWLFGSIGICLGYHRLLSHRSFQVPQWLEYIIAVLGALAMQGGPIFWVAGHRLHHAHTEDEVKDPYSARRGFWWSHMLWLVYPHRQFFDAEEYARFAPDLTRDAFYRWLDRYFLLLQIPLALLLYGLGGWSWLLWGMFVRAVFLWHSTWFINSVTHKWGYRRFDTPDNSRNLWWAALLTYGEGWHNNHHAYPHVAKAGWYWWEVDPTWWVIRLLQILGLARKVQLPPPTALS
;
A
#
# COMPACT_ATOMS: atom_id res chain seq x y z
N MET A 1 1.93 6.66 -40.59
CA MET A 1 3.09 5.95 -40.01
C MET A 1 3.17 6.34 -38.54
N SER A 2 2.58 5.53 -37.66
CA SER A 2 2.67 5.75 -36.21
C SER A 2 4.09 5.44 -35.78
N SER A 3 4.81 6.46 -35.31
CA SER A 3 6.06 6.25 -34.60
C SER A 3 5.72 5.52 -33.30
N SER A 4 6.01 4.22 -33.28
CA SER A 4 6.20 3.49 -32.04
C SER A 4 7.31 4.22 -31.29
N LEU A 5 6.93 5.01 -30.29
CA LEU A 5 7.85 5.45 -29.25
C LEU A 5 8.34 4.18 -28.56
N GLU A 6 9.39 3.56 -29.11
CA GLU A 6 10.22 2.64 -28.37
C GLU A 6 10.68 3.41 -27.14
N LEU A 7 10.14 3.01 -25.98
CA LEU A 7 10.59 3.49 -24.69
C LEU A 7 12.04 3.03 -24.56
N GLN A 8 12.98 3.89 -24.95
CA GLN A 8 14.37 3.67 -24.58
C GLN A 8 14.41 3.57 -23.05
N PRO A 9 15.05 2.53 -22.50
CA PRO A 9 15.18 2.39 -21.07
C PRO A 9 16.02 3.56 -20.58
N GLN A 10 15.36 4.64 -20.11
CA GLN A 10 16.07 5.67 -19.37
C GLN A 10 16.62 4.97 -18.15
N THR A 11 17.95 4.86 -18.08
CA THR A 11 18.62 4.35 -16.89
C THR A 11 18.23 5.28 -15.74
N ALA A 12 17.28 4.82 -14.92
CA ALA A 12 16.83 5.59 -13.77
C ALA A 12 18.05 5.96 -12.93
N ARG A 13 18.20 7.24 -12.62
CA ARG A 13 19.30 7.74 -11.80
C ARG A 13 18.94 7.59 -10.33
N LEU A 14 19.94 7.36 -9.49
CA LEU A 14 19.75 7.29 -8.06
C LEU A 14 19.25 8.64 -7.53
N ASN A 15 18.14 8.63 -6.80
CA ASN A 15 17.59 9.80 -6.13
C ASN A 15 18.10 9.87 -4.69
N TRP A 16 19.11 10.69 -4.47
CA TRP A 16 19.71 10.90 -3.14
C TRP A 16 18.74 11.46 -2.10
N GLY A 17 17.72 12.21 -2.52
CA GLY A 17 16.67 12.69 -1.61
C GLY A 17 15.87 11.54 -1.01
N PHE A 18 15.44 10.58 -1.83
CA PHE A 18 14.78 9.36 -1.35
C PHE A 18 15.71 8.48 -0.52
N VAL A 19 16.97 8.32 -0.94
CA VAL A 19 17.96 7.56 -0.16
C VAL A 19 18.15 8.18 1.22
N LEU A 20 18.32 9.49 1.31
CA LEU A 20 18.48 10.19 2.58
C LEU A 20 17.21 10.09 3.44
N PHE A 21 16.03 10.29 2.85
CA PHE A 21 14.76 10.18 3.57
C PHE A 21 14.57 8.79 4.17
N LEU A 22 14.72 7.73 3.36
CA LEU A 22 14.62 6.35 3.84
C LEU A 22 15.71 6.08 4.89
N GLY A 23 16.96 6.45 4.61
CA GLY A 23 18.08 6.24 5.53
C GLY A 23 17.87 6.88 6.90
N VAL A 24 17.43 8.14 6.94
CA VAL A 24 17.14 8.86 8.19
C VAL A 24 16.01 8.18 8.97
N VAL A 25 14.92 7.79 8.31
CA VAL A 25 13.80 7.10 8.99
C VAL A 25 14.25 5.76 9.57
N HIS A 26 15.08 4.99 8.86
CA HIS A 26 15.61 3.71 9.37
C HIS A 26 16.59 3.91 10.52
N VAL A 27 17.47 4.91 10.45
CA VAL A 27 18.39 5.26 11.54
C VAL A 27 17.60 5.68 12.78
N LEU A 28 16.59 6.53 12.63
CA LEU A 28 15.74 6.96 13.75
C LEU A 28 14.92 5.80 14.34
N ALA A 29 14.47 4.86 13.51
CA ALA A 29 13.85 3.62 13.99
C ALA A 29 14.85 2.76 14.80
N GLY A 30 16.12 2.68 14.38
CA GLY A 30 17.19 2.04 15.15
C GLY A 30 17.45 2.74 16.49
N VAL A 31 17.50 4.07 16.50
CA VAL A 31 17.66 4.88 17.72
C VAL A 31 16.46 4.70 18.67
N ALA A 32 15.25 4.51 18.14
CA ALA A 32 14.04 4.33 18.94
C ALA A 32 14.15 3.17 19.96
N PHE A 33 14.97 2.14 19.69
CA PHE A 33 15.15 1.03 20.61
C PHE A 33 15.76 1.44 21.96
N PHE A 34 16.54 2.54 22.02
CA PHE A 34 17.02 3.11 23.29
C PHE A 34 15.90 3.78 24.11
N PHE A 35 14.73 4.01 23.51
CA PHE A 35 13.56 4.64 24.12
C PHE A 35 12.39 3.65 24.23
N PHE A 36 12.66 2.35 24.27
CA PHE A 36 11.64 1.32 24.34
C PHE A 36 10.77 1.44 25.59
N SER A 37 9.46 1.26 25.40
CA SER A 37 8.51 0.97 26.47
C SER A 37 7.39 0.07 25.94
N TRP A 38 6.77 -0.70 26.82
CA TRP A 38 5.63 -1.56 26.44
C TRP A 38 4.45 -0.75 25.90
N SER A 39 4.22 0.46 26.42
CA SER A 39 3.17 1.35 25.92
C SER A 39 3.50 1.87 24.52
N ALA A 40 4.76 2.22 24.23
CA ALA A 40 5.20 2.62 22.89
C ALA A 40 5.09 1.47 21.86
N LEU A 41 5.37 0.23 22.27
CA LEU A 41 5.13 -0.95 21.43
C LEU A 41 3.64 -1.14 21.13
N ALA A 42 2.77 -1.03 22.14
CA ALA A 42 1.33 -1.13 21.94
C ALA A 42 0.80 -0.05 20.97
N VAL A 43 1.26 1.20 21.13
CA VAL A 43 0.96 2.30 20.21
C VAL A 43 1.45 2.01 18.80
N THR A 44 2.66 1.47 18.66
CA THR A 44 3.23 1.07 17.36
C THR A 44 2.37 0.03 16.66
N ILE A 45 1.96 -1.03 17.37
CA ILE A 45 1.10 -2.10 16.83
C ILE A 45 -0.26 -1.52 16.42
N PHE A 46 -0.86 -0.69 17.28
CA PHE A 46 -2.13 -0.04 16.99
C PHE A 46 -2.06 0.85 15.75
N LEU A 47 -1.06 1.73 15.66
CA LEU A 47 -0.88 2.62 14.51
C LEU A 47 -0.49 1.85 13.24
N HIS A 48 0.27 0.77 13.36
CA HIS A 48 0.57 -0.12 12.24
C HIS A 48 -0.70 -0.75 11.68
N TRP A 49 -1.61 -1.23 12.54
CA TRP A 49 -2.93 -1.70 12.11
C TRP A 49 -3.78 -0.58 11.53
N LEU A 50 -3.85 0.57 12.21
CA LEU A 50 -4.71 1.67 11.78
C LEU A 50 -4.28 2.23 10.41
N PHE A 51 -3.00 2.49 10.21
CA PHE A 51 -2.54 3.06 8.93
C PHE A 51 -2.30 1.99 7.87
N GLY A 52 -1.87 0.78 8.26
CA GLY A 52 -1.68 -0.33 7.34
C GLY A 52 -2.98 -1.00 6.92
N SER A 53 -3.73 -1.58 7.85
CA SER A 53 -4.98 -2.29 7.55
C SER A 53 -6.07 -1.34 7.07
N ILE A 54 -6.37 -0.28 7.83
CA ILE A 54 -7.47 0.63 7.48
C ILE A 54 -7.03 1.62 6.39
N GLY A 55 -5.86 2.22 6.53
CA GLY A 55 -5.36 3.21 5.56
C GLY A 55 -5.00 2.60 4.20
N ILE A 56 -4.05 1.65 4.19
CA ILE A 56 -3.52 1.07 2.95
C ILE A 56 -4.42 -0.06 2.41
N CYS A 57 -4.64 -1.13 3.18
CA CYS A 57 -5.35 -2.33 2.68
C CYS A 57 -6.83 -2.05 2.38
N LEU A 58 -7.58 -1.47 3.33
CA LEU A 58 -8.98 -1.11 3.14
C LEU A 58 -9.12 0.09 2.20
N GLY A 59 -8.37 1.16 2.48
CA GLY A 59 -8.48 2.45 1.81
C GLY A 59 -7.86 2.50 0.43
N TYR A 60 -6.54 2.62 0.35
CA TYR A 60 -5.86 2.85 -0.92
C TYR A 60 -6.02 1.66 -1.86
N HIS A 61 -5.93 0.45 -1.34
CA HIS A 61 -5.99 -0.77 -2.13
C HIS A 61 -7.43 -1.14 -2.53
N ARG A 62 -8.22 -1.66 -1.59
CA ARG A 62 -9.54 -2.26 -1.93
C ARG A 62 -10.60 -1.22 -2.29
N LEU A 63 -10.62 -0.07 -1.62
CA LEU A 63 -11.62 0.98 -1.83
C LEU A 63 -11.26 1.88 -3.02
N LEU A 64 -10.09 2.53 -3.03
CA LEU A 64 -9.74 3.53 -4.04
C LEU A 64 -9.20 2.91 -5.34
N SER A 65 -8.30 1.93 -5.25
CA SER A 65 -7.69 1.35 -6.46
C SER A 65 -8.64 0.42 -7.18
N HIS A 66 -9.27 -0.50 -6.46
CA HIS A 66 -10.08 -1.56 -7.06
C HIS A 66 -11.59 -1.32 -7.04
N ARG A 67 -12.06 -0.33 -6.27
CA ARG A 67 -13.50 -0.03 -6.12
C ARG A 67 -14.32 -1.28 -5.80
N SER A 68 -13.75 -2.15 -4.96
CA SER A 68 -14.35 -3.44 -4.58
C SER A 68 -15.57 -3.29 -3.65
N PHE A 69 -15.75 -2.10 -3.09
CA PHE A 69 -16.94 -1.66 -2.36
C PHE A 69 -17.04 -0.12 -2.41
N GLN A 70 -18.15 0.42 -1.91
CA GLN A 70 -18.40 1.86 -1.79
C GLN A 70 -18.80 2.20 -0.37
N VAL A 71 -18.35 3.36 0.12
CA VAL A 71 -18.76 3.94 1.41
C VAL A 71 -19.22 5.39 1.21
N PRO A 72 -19.94 6.00 2.16
CA PRO A 72 -20.19 7.44 2.13
C PRO A 72 -18.89 8.24 1.98
N GLN A 73 -18.91 9.31 1.19
CA GLN A 73 -17.74 10.09 0.83
C GLN A 73 -16.95 10.61 2.04
N TRP A 74 -17.64 11.04 3.11
CA TRP A 74 -16.99 11.48 4.35
C TRP A 74 -16.12 10.38 4.98
N LEU A 75 -16.58 9.12 4.92
CA LEU A 75 -15.84 7.98 5.45
C LEU A 75 -14.69 7.59 4.52
N GLU A 76 -14.91 7.66 3.20
CA GLU A 76 -13.85 7.46 2.20
C GLU A 76 -12.70 8.45 2.44
N TYR A 77 -12.99 9.71 2.73
CA TYR A 77 -11.99 10.73 3.04
C TYR A 77 -11.23 10.47 4.33
N ILE A 78 -11.92 10.08 5.41
CA ILE A 78 -11.26 9.70 6.67
C ILE A 78 -10.29 8.54 6.42
N ILE A 79 -10.75 7.49 5.73
CA ILE A 79 -9.94 6.33 5.38
C ILE A 79 -8.73 6.75 4.52
N ALA A 80 -8.91 7.66 3.57
CA ALA A 80 -7.82 8.16 2.73
C ALA A 80 -6.76 8.94 3.54
N VAL A 81 -7.16 9.73 4.54
CA VAL A 81 -6.23 10.40 5.47
C VAL A 81 -5.44 9.37 6.29
N LEU A 82 -6.08 8.29 6.74
CA LEU A 82 -5.37 7.20 7.43
C LEU A 82 -4.34 6.53 6.51
N GLY A 83 -4.64 6.37 5.22
CA GLY A 83 -3.67 5.88 4.23
C GLY A 83 -2.50 6.84 4.04
N ALA A 84 -2.76 8.15 4.00
CA ALA A 84 -1.72 9.18 3.88
C ALA A 84 -0.76 9.17 5.07
N LEU A 85 -1.26 8.86 6.28
CA LEU A 85 -0.47 8.72 7.49
C LEU A 85 0.49 7.51 7.47
N ALA A 86 0.30 6.54 6.56
CA ALA A 86 1.22 5.42 6.38
C ALA A 86 2.57 5.81 5.75
N MET A 87 2.70 7.03 5.22
CA MET A 87 3.91 7.55 4.55
C MET A 87 4.33 6.74 3.31
N GLN A 88 3.38 6.24 2.52
CA GLN A 88 3.66 5.47 1.30
C GLN A 88 3.42 6.27 0.00
N GLY A 89 3.41 7.59 0.10
CA GLY A 89 2.94 8.48 -0.95
C GLY A 89 1.50 8.93 -0.74
N GLY A 90 1.10 9.90 -1.54
CA GLY A 90 -0.28 10.38 -1.59
C GLY A 90 -1.25 9.37 -2.23
N PRO A 91 -2.57 9.56 -2.07
CA PRO A 91 -3.56 8.64 -2.61
C PRO A 91 -3.51 8.53 -4.14
N ILE A 92 -3.20 9.61 -4.86
CA ILE A 92 -3.15 9.58 -6.33
C ILE A 92 -1.89 8.83 -6.77
N PHE A 93 -0.74 9.14 -6.18
CA PHE A 93 0.52 8.42 -6.43
C PHE A 93 0.38 6.92 -6.19
N TRP A 94 -0.14 6.52 -5.03
CA TRP A 94 -0.26 5.12 -4.64
C TRP A 94 -1.25 4.37 -5.55
N VAL A 95 -2.45 4.93 -5.77
CA VAL A 95 -3.48 4.32 -6.62
C VAL A 95 -3.03 4.23 -8.08
N ALA A 96 -2.35 5.26 -8.60
CA ALA A 96 -1.81 5.25 -9.95
C ALA A 96 -0.76 4.16 -10.13
N GLY A 97 0.22 4.09 -9.23
CA GLY A 97 1.26 3.05 -9.25
C GLY A 97 0.67 1.64 -9.17
N HIS A 98 -0.31 1.44 -8.29
CA HIS A 98 -0.97 0.15 -8.09
C HIS A 98 -1.81 -0.29 -9.31
N ARG A 99 -2.58 0.63 -9.90
CA ARG A 99 -3.34 0.33 -11.12
C ARG A 99 -2.41 0.03 -12.29
N LEU A 100 -1.29 0.74 -12.38
CA LEU A 100 -0.30 0.52 -13.43
C LEU A 100 0.42 -0.82 -13.28
N HIS A 101 0.74 -1.21 -12.04
CA HIS A 101 1.20 -2.55 -11.72
C HIS A 101 0.21 -3.61 -12.20
N HIS A 102 -1.07 -3.52 -11.83
CA HIS A 102 -2.06 -4.50 -12.31
C HIS A 102 -2.24 -4.54 -13.83
N ALA A 103 -2.09 -3.40 -14.51
CA ALA A 103 -2.20 -3.33 -15.96
C ALA A 103 -1.01 -3.99 -16.68
N HIS A 104 0.16 -4.01 -16.04
CA HIS A 104 1.43 -4.42 -16.65
C HIS A 104 2.26 -5.32 -15.75
N THR A 105 1.63 -6.13 -14.90
CA THR A 105 2.29 -6.92 -13.86
C THR A 105 3.51 -7.63 -14.42
N GLU A 106 4.66 -7.46 -13.77
CA GLU A 106 5.95 -8.02 -14.17
C GLU A 106 6.60 -7.50 -15.45
N ASP A 107 6.03 -6.52 -16.15
CA ASP A 107 6.73 -5.80 -17.24
C ASP A 107 7.90 -4.98 -16.65
N GLU A 108 9.14 -5.25 -17.07
CA GLU A 108 10.34 -4.62 -16.50
C GLU A 108 10.42 -3.10 -16.72
N VAL A 109 9.67 -2.57 -17.69
CA VAL A 109 9.66 -1.15 -18.04
C VAL A 109 8.41 -0.46 -17.48
N LYS A 110 7.24 -1.10 -17.59
CA LYS A 110 5.95 -0.48 -17.31
C LYS A 110 5.42 -0.76 -15.90
N ASP A 111 5.83 -1.84 -15.25
CA ASP A 111 5.50 -2.09 -13.85
C ASP A 111 6.59 -1.49 -12.95
N PRO A 112 6.24 -0.47 -12.12
CA PRO A 112 7.23 0.27 -11.33
C PRO A 112 8.06 -0.64 -10.44
N TYR A 113 7.45 -1.68 -9.88
CA TYR A 113 8.06 -2.60 -8.93
C TYR A 113 8.05 -4.04 -9.44
N SER A 114 8.23 -4.22 -10.76
CA SER A 114 8.30 -5.53 -11.41
C SER A 114 9.24 -6.49 -10.68
N ALA A 115 8.69 -7.62 -10.24
CA ALA A 115 9.43 -8.68 -9.57
C ALA A 115 10.47 -9.36 -10.49
N ARG A 116 10.33 -9.25 -11.82
CA ARG A 116 11.31 -9.78 -12.80
C ARG A 116 12.65 -9.07 -12.74
N ARG A 117 12.66 -7.81 -12.29
CA ARG A 117 13.89 -7.05 -12.02
C ARG A 117 14.59 -7.47 -10.72
N GLY A 118 14.03 -8.44 -10.01
CA GLY A 118 14.61 -9.07 -8.83
C GLY A 118 13.96 -8.64 -7.51
N PHE A 119 14.34 -9.37 -6.46
CA PHE A 119 13.78 -9.19 -5.11
C PHE A 119 13.98 -7.77 -4.58
N TRP A 120 15.22 -7.26 -4.63
CA TRP A 120 15.52 -5.93 -4.11
C TRP A 120 14.86 -4.81 -4.91
N TRP A 121 14.69 -5.01 -6.23
CA TRP A 121 13.96 -4.06 -7.08
C TRP A 121 12.51 -3.92 -6.62
N SER A 122 11.76 -5.02 -6.63
CA SER A 122 10.36 -5.04 -6.22
C SER A 122 10.14 -4.66 -4.75
N HIS A 123 11.10 -4.96 -3.88
CA HIS A 123 11.02 -4.62 -2.47
C HIS A 123 11.24 -3.13 -2.19
N MET A 124 12.31 -2.51 -2.71
CA MET A 124 12.60 -1.11 -2.36
C MET A 124 13.35 -0.30 -3.42
N LEU A 125 14.15 -0.92 -4.31
CA LEU A 125 15.03 -0.13 -5.18
C LEU A 125 14.26 0.71 -6.20
N TRP A 126 13.05 0.31 -6.56
CA TRP A 126 12.17 1.11 -7.41
C TRP A 126 11.88 2.52 -6.86
N LEU A 127 11.93 2.70 -5.53
CA LEU A 127 11.73 4.00 -4.88
C LEU A 127 12.94 4.93 -5.05
N VAL A 128 14.16 4.38 -4.99
CA VAL A 128 15.40 5.17 -5.05
C VAL A 128 15.92 5.35 -6.48
N TYR A 129 15.37 4.59 -7.44
CA TYR A 129 15.59 4.78 -8.87
C TYR A 129 14.28 5.20 -9.56
N PRO A 130 13.76 6.40 -9.26
CA PRO A 130 12.44 6.81 -9.73
C PRO A 130 12.43 6.98 -11.25
N HIS A 131 11.45 6.33 -11.89
CA HIS A 131 11.14 6.58 -13.30
C HIS A 131 10.07 7.68 -13.40
N ARG A 132 10.22 8.60 -14.35
CA ARG A 132 9.31 9.77 -14.48
C ARG A 132 7.84 9.37 -14.56
N GLN A 133 7.53 8.30 -15.30
CA GLN A 133 6.17 7.78 -15.46
C GLN A 133 5.43 7.47 -14.14
N PHE A 134 6.17 7.23 -13.05
CA PHE A 134 5.59 6.90 -11.75
C PHE A 134 5.78 8.01 -10.71
N PHE A 135 6.79 8.87 -10.85
CA PHE A 135 7.16 9.88 -9.85
C PHE A 135 6.92 11.34 -10.30
N ASP A 136 6.59 11.56 -11.57
CA ASP A 136 6.13 12.86 -12.07
C ASP A 136 4.60 12.96 -11.89
N ALA A 137 4.16 13.99 -11.16
CA ALA A 137 2.76 14.17 -10.79
C ALA A 137 1.81 14.29 -11.98
N GLU A 138 2.26 14.86 -13.09
CA GLU A 138 1.43 14.99 -14.29
C GLU A 138 1.34 13.67 -15.07
N GLU A 139 2.38 12.83 -14.98
CA GLU A 139 2.42 11.52 -15.64
C GLU A 139 1.59 10.50 -14.86
N TYR A 140 1.82 10.32 -13.55
CA TYR A 140 1.12 9.28 -12.79
C TYR A 140 -0.38 9.60 -12.61
N ALA A 141 -0.76 10.88 -12.55
CA ALA A 141 -2.16 11.31 -12.42
C ALA A 141 -3.09 10.70 -13.49
N ARG A 142 -2.55 10.35 -14.66
CA ARG A 142 -3.29 9.76 -15.78
C ARG A 142 -3.85 8.37 -15.46
N PHE A 143 -3.26 7.65 -14.51
CA PHE A 143 -3.69 6.31 -14.08
C PHE A 143 -4.71 6.35 -12.92
N ALA A 144 -4.96 7.53 -12.34
CA ALA A 144 -5.96 7.75 -11.30
C ALA A 144 -6.89 8.96 -11.61
N PRO A 145 -7.52 9.02 -12.80
CA PRO A 145 -8.28 10.21 -13.24
C PRO A 145 -9.54 10.47 -12.40
N ASP A 146 -10.07 9.46 -11.72
CA ASP A 146 -11.19 9.59 -10.79
C ASP A 146 -10.80 10.36 -9.52
N LEU A 147 -9.58 10.16 -9.00
CA LEU A 147 -9.09 10.87 -7.82
C LEU A 147 -8.60 12.29 -8.15
N THR A 148 -7.96 12.47 -9.32
CA THR A 148 -7.38 13.78 -9.70
C THR A 148 -8.43 14.87 -9.91
N ARG A 149 -9.66 14.50 -10.25
CA ARG A 149 -10.80 15.42 -10.37
C ARG A 149 -11.23 16.01 -9.02
N ASP A 150 -10.90 15.33 -7.92
CA ASP A 150 -11.27 15.79 -6.58
C ASP A 150 -10.19 16.70 -5.97
N ALA A 151 -10.60 17.86 -5.47
CA ALA A 151 -9.69 18.79 -4.80
C ALA A 151 -9.11 18.23 -3.49
N PHE A 152 -9.90 17.44 -2.77
CA PHE A 152 -9.46 16.81 -1.52
C PHE A 152 -8.31 15.83 -1.78
N TYR A 153 -8.46 14.94 -2.75
CA TYR A 153 -7.40 13.98 -3.09
C TYR A 153 -6.14 14.66 -3.62
N ARG A 154 -6.26 15.72 -4.43
CA ARG A 154 -5.09 16.48 -4.89
C ARG A 154 -4.36 17.18 -3.74
N TRP A 155 -5.09 17.74 -2.79
CA TRP A 155 -4.51 18.33 -1.59
C TRP A 155 -3.79 17.27 -0.75
N LEU A 156 -4.48 16.16 -0.48
CA LEU A 156 -3.94 15.06 0.32
C LEU A 156 -2.70 14.47 -0.35
N ASP A 157 -2.71 14.31 -1.68
CA ASP A 157 -1.59 13.78 -2.46
C ASP A 157 -0.34 14.64 -2.37
N ARG A 158 -0.52 15.96 -2.42
CA ARG A 158 0.58 16.92 -2.34
C ARG A 158 1.14 17.05 -0.92
N TYR A 159 0.28 17.02 0.09
CA TYR A 159 0.63 17.42 1.45
C TYR A 159 0.61 16.28 2.46
N PHE A 160 0.51 15.01 2.04
CA PHE A 160 0.40 13.86 2.95
C PHE A 160 1.49 13.82 4.03
N LEU A 161 2.73 14.22 3.71
CA LEU A 161 3.83 14.27 4.69
C LEU A 161 3.63 15.33 5.78
N LEU A 162 2.88 16.40 5.53
CA LEU A 162 2.58 17.41 6.55
C LEU A 162 1.70 16.85 7.67
N LEU A 163 0.93 15.79 7.41
CA LEU A 163 0.13 15.09 8.44
C LEU A 163 1.00 14.41 9.51
N GLN A 164 2.29 14.19 9.23
CA GLN A 164 3.23 13.62 10.20
C GLN A 164 3.55 14.60 11.33
N ILE A 165 3.44 15.92 11.10
CA ILE A 165 3.70 16.95 12.11
C ILE A 165 2.70 16.87 13.27
N PRO A 166 1.37 16.98 13.05
CA PRO A 166 0.41 16.87 14.15
C PRO A 166 0.43 15.48 14.81
N LEU A 167 0.68 14.41 14.07
CA LEU A 167 0.83 13.07 14.65
C LEU A 167 2.05 12.99 15.59
N ALA A 168 3.21 13.49 15.16
CA ALA A 168 4.41 13.50 15.98
C ALA A 168 4.23 14.34 17.26
N LEU A 169 3.63 15.53 17.14
CA LEU A 169 3.33 16.38 18.29
C LEU A 169 2.38 15.69 19.29
N LEU A 170 1.34 15.02 18.78
CA LEU A 170 0.40 14.25 19.60
C LEU A 170 1.11 13.10 20.35
N LEU A 171 1.91 12.31 19.63
CA LEU A 171 2.64 11.19 20.24
C LEU A 171 3.64 11.66 21.29
N TYR A 172 4.36 12.75 21.02
CA TYR A 172 5.25 13.36 21.99
C TYR A 172 4.51 13.88 23.22
N GLY A 173 3.36 14.55 23.02
CA GLY A 173 2.55 15.05 24.12
C GLY A 173 2.01 13.95 25.04
N LEU A 174 1.70 12.77 24.50
CA LEU A 174 1.10 11.67 25.25
C LEU A 174 2.12 10.72 25.91
N GLY A 175 3.29 10.50 25.29
CA GLY A 175 4.29 9.55 25.81
C GLY A 175 5.74 9.90 25.50
N GLY A 176 6.01 11.18 25.23
CA GLY A 176 7.34 11.73 25.03
C GLY A 176 8.08 11.11 23.85
N TRP A 177 9.41 11.12 23.94
CA TRP A 177 10.30 10.55 22.92
C TRP A 177 10.05 9.06 22.65
N SER A 178 9.63 8.31 23.67
CA SER A 178 9.31 6.88 23.52
C SER A 178 8.19 6.67 22.50
N TRP A 179 7.05 7.34 22.70
CA TRP A 179 5.90 7.21 21.80
C TRP A 179 6.15 7.85 20.43
N LEU A 180 6.82 9.01 20.39
CA LEU A 180 7.16 9.64 19.12
C LEU A 180 8.06 8.74 18.28
N LEU A 181 9.18 8.25 18.83
CA LEU A 181 10.16 7.51 18.03
C LEU A 181 9.60 6.16 17.54
N TRP A 182 8.89 5.45 18.42
CA TRP A 182 8.25 4.18 18.08
C TRP A 182 7.05 4.34 17.15
N GLY A 183 6.11 5.23 17.50
CA GLY A 183 4.89 5.46 16.73
C GLY A 183 5.12 6.13 15.37
N MET A 184 6.20 6.93 15.23
CA MET A 184 6.56 7.52 13.93
C MET A 184 7.46 6.59 13.12
N PHE A 185 8.65 6.25 13.64
CA PHE A 185 9.73 5.67 12.81
C PHE A 185 9.74 4.14 12.82
N VAL A 186 9.67 3.49 13.99
CA VAL A 186 9.59 2.01 14.04
C VAL A 186 8.35 1.53 13.31
N ARG A 187 7.20 2.17 13.57
CA ARG A 187 5.96 1.92 12.85
C ARG A 187 6.09 2.16 11.34
N ALA A 188 6.77 3.22 10.89
CA ALA A 188 6.99 3.49 9.45
C ALA A 188 7.74 2.35 8.79
N VAL A 189 8.92 2.02 9.33
CA VAL A 189 9.81 1.00 8.78
C VAL A 189 9.10 -0.35 8.74
N PHE A 190 8.45 -0.75 9.83
CA PHE A 190 7.76 -2.04 9.87
C PHE A 190 6.58 -2.09 8.88
N LEU A 191 5.82 -1.00 8.75
CA LEU A 191 4.72 -0.92 7.80
C LEU A 191 5.20 -0.94 6.35
N TRP A 192 6.25 -0.20 6.04
CA TRP A 192 6.84 -0.17 4.70
C TRP A 192 7.32 -1.55 4.27
N HIS A 193 8.14 -2.22 5.08
CA HIS A 193 8.60 -3.56 4.76
C HIS A 193 7.45 -4.57 4.66
N SER A 194 6.43 -4.44 5.51
CA SER A 194 5.21 -5.27 5.41
C SER A 194 4.52 -5.09 4.05
N THR A 195 4.34 -3.86 3.58
CA THR A 195 3.76 -3.61 2.25
C THR A 195 4.68 -4.05 1.12
N TRP A 196 5.97 -3.75 1.19
CA TRP A 196 6.96 -4.10 0.17
C TRP A 196 7.16 -5.61 0.02
N PHE A 197 6.89 -6.38 1.08
CA PHE A 197 6.81 -7.82 0.99
C PHE A 197 5.74 -8.28 -0.01
N ILE A 198 4.64 -7.55 -0.17
CA ILE A 198 3.61 -7.92 -1.16
C ILE A 198 4.13 -7.81 -2.60
N ASN A 199 4.98 -6.84 -2.89
CA ASN A 199 5.56 -6.71 -4.22
C ASN A 199 6.67 -7.75 -4.47
N SER A 200 7.32 -8.24 -3.41
CA SER A 200 8.56 -9.01 -3.50
C SER A 200 8.38 -10.49 -3.15
N VAL A 201 7.92 -10.81 -1.95
CA VAL A 201 7.81 -12.21 -1.50
C VAL A 201 6.62 -12.93 -2.10
N THR A 202 5.48 -12.27 -2.25
CA THR A 202 4.29 -12.88 -2.86
C THR A 202 4.36 -12.94 -4.38
N HIS A 203 5.42 -12.44 -5.01
CA HIS A 203 5.74 -12.76 -6.40
C HIS A 203 6.78 -13.89 -6.55
N LYS A 204 7.30 -14.42 -5.44
CA LYS A 204 8.39 -15.41 -5.45
C LYS A 204 8.05 -16.70 -4.72
N TRP A 205 7.35 -16.60 -3.59
CA TRP A 205 7.09 -17.71 -2.68
C TRP A 205 5.61 -17.84 -2.33
N GLY A 206 5.18 -19.07 -2.08
CA GLY A 206 3.78 -19.40 -1.79
C GLY A 206 3.15 -20.30 -2.85
N TYR A 207 1.86 -20.59 -2.67
CA TYR A 207 1.09 -21.42 -3.58
C TYR A 207 0.28 -20.56 -4.56
N ARG A 208 -0.16 -21.18 -5.65
CA ARG A 208 -1.07 -20.57 -6.64
C ARG A 208 -2.34 -21.39 -6.68
N ARG A 209 -3.48 -20.71 -6.64
CA ARG A 209 -4.81 -21.30 -6.81
C ARG A 209 -5.32 -21.05 -8.22
N PHE A 210 -5.15 -19.82 -8.68
CA PHE A 210 -5.62 -19.38 -9.98
C PHE A 210 -4.47 -19.32 -10.95
N ASP A 211 -4.76 -19.75 -12.18
CA ASP A 211 -3.86 -19.55 -13.30
C ASP A 211 -3.90 -18.07 -13.70
N THR A 212 -2.78 -17.39 -13.51
CA THR A 212 -2.57 -15.97 -13.82
C THR A 212 -1.32 -15.84 -14.69
N PRO A 213 -1.23 -14.85 -15.59
CA PRO A 213 -0.04 -14.69 -16.42
C PRO A 213 1.21 -14.19 -15.66
N ASP A 214 1.05 -13.74 -14.41
CA ASP A 214 2.12 -13.30 -13.51
C ASP A 214 2.56 -14.40 -12.52
N ASN A 215 3.55 -14.11 -11.67
CA ASN A 215 4.00 -14.97 -10.58
C ASN A 215 3.41 -14.61 -9.22
N SER A 216 2.26 -13.94 -9.16
CA SER A 216 1.56 -13.71 -7.89
C SER A 216 1.27 -15.05 -7.19
N ARG A 217 1.46 -15.07 -5.86
CA ARG A 217 1.38 -16.24 -5.00
C ARG A 217 0.72 -15.89 -3.67
N ASN A 218 -0.05 -16.83 -3.16
CA ASN A 218 -0.63 -16.76 -1.83
C ASN A 218 0.39 -17.17 -0.77
N LEU A 219 0.59 -16.33 0.25
CA LEU A 219 1.57 -16.54 1.30
C LEU A 219 1.01 -16.13 2.67
N TRP A 220 0.74 -17.14 3.52
CA TRP A 220 -0.03 -16.97 4.75
C TRP A 220 0.62 -16.00 5.75
N TRP A 221 1.94 -16.05 5.93
CA TRP A 221 2.62 -15.17 6.88
C TRP A 221 2.65 -13.72 6.39
N ALA A 222 2.74 -13.51 5.07
CA ALA A 222 2.60 -12.18 4.49
C ALA A 222 1.18 -11.67 4.73
N ALA A 223 0.16 -12.52 4.58
CA ALA A 223 -1.23 -12.15 4.84
C ALA A 223 -1.48 -11.76 6.31
N LEU A 224 -0.78 -12.38 7.27
CA LEU A 224 -0.85 -11.97 8.67
C LEU A 224 -0.24 -10.59 8.90
N LEU A 225 0.92 -10.31 8.30
CA LEU A 225 1.60 -9.01 8.42
C LEU A 225 0.85 -7.88 7.70
N THR A 226 0.16 -8.20 6.62
CA THR A 226 -0.53 -7.24 5.75
C THR A 226 -2.03 -7.37 5.76
N TYR A 227 -2.60 -7.94 6.83
CA TYR A 227 -4.05 -7.89 7.07
C TYR A 227 -4.89 -8.47 5.92
N GLY A 228 -4.38 -9.51 5.26
CA GLY A 228 -5.04 -10.26 4.18
C GLY A 228 -4.45 -10.04 2.79
N GLU A 229 -3.55 -9.06 2.59
CA GLU A 229 -3.01 -8.77 1.25
C GLU A 229 -2.02 -9.82 0.74
N GLY A 230 -1.56 -10.73 1.62
CA GLY A 230 -0.72 -11.86 1.23
C GLY A 230 -1.46 -12.97 0.45
N TRP A 231 -2.78 -12.91 0.32
CA TRP A 231 -3.55 -13.76 -0.61
C TRP A 231 -3.45 -13.23 -2.05
N HIS A 232 -2.23 -13.03 -2.49
CA HIS A 232 -1.91 -12.19 -3.64
C HIS A 232 -2.27 -12.83 -4.99
N ASN A 233 -2.18 -14.15 -5.11
CA ASN A 233 -2.64 -14.84 -6.33
C ASN A 233 -4.17 -14.79 -6.47
N ASN A 234 -4.91 -14.90 -5.35
CA ASN A 234 -6.37 -14.70 -5.36
C ASN A 234 -6.71 -13.29 -5.81
N HIS A 235 -6.00 -12.30 -5.27
CA HIS A 235 -6.16 -10.90 -5.61
C HIS A 235 -5.87 -10.62 -7.10
N HIS A 236 -4.75 -11.09 -7.64
CA HIS A 236 -4.39 -10.88 -9.04
C HIS A 236 -5.37 -11.56 -10.02
N ALA A 237 -5.95 -12.69 -9.65
CA ALA A 237 -6.97 -13.36 -10.46
C ALA A 237 -8.30 -12.59 -10.47
N TYR A 238 -8.67 -11.98 -9.34
CA TYR A 238 -9.95 -11.27 -9.17
C TYR A 238 -9.77 -9.93 -8.44
N PRO A 239 -9.12 -8.93 -9.07
CA PRO A 239 -8.68 -7.71 -8.39
C PRO A 239 -9.83 -6.85 -7.83
N HIS A 240 -11.03 -6.97 -8.41
CA HIS A 240 -12.20 -6.23 -7.95
C HIS A 240 -12.93 -6.89 -6.77
N VAL A 241 -12.58 -8.12 -6.39
CA VAL A 241 -13.25 -8.83 -5.30
C VAL A 241 -12.76 -8.28 -3.96
N ALA A 242 -13.70 -7.89 -3.09
CA ALA A 242 -13.39 -7.25 -1.81
C ALA A 242 -12.71 -8.19 -0.79
N LYS A 243 -12.86 -9.51 -0.97
CA LYS A 243 -12.33 -10.56 -0.11
C LYS A 243 -11.11 -11.20 -0.79
N ALA A 244 -9.91 -10.98 -0.26
CA ALA A 244 -8.68 -11.57 -0.78
C ALA A 244 -8.50 -13.02 -0.30
N GLY A 245 -8.88 -13.30 0.95
CA GLY A 245 -8.87 -14.66 1.52
C GLY A 245 -10.15 -15.43 1.19
N TRP A 246 -10.10 -16.40 0.28
CA TRP A 246 -11.28 -17.13 -0.21
C TRP A 246 -11.67 -18.31 0.67
N TYR A 247 -10.71 -19.01 1.29
CA TYR A 247 -10.98 -20.16 2.17
C TYR A 247 -11.08 -19.76 3.65
N TRP A 248 -11.66 -20.63 4.47
CA TRP A 248 -11.90 -20.37 5.90
C TRP A 248 -10.61 -20.13 6.70
N TRP A 249 -9.50 -20.75 6.28
CA TRP A 249 -8.18 -20.59 6.89
C TRP A 249 -7.39 -19.42 6.30
N GLU A 250 -7.86 -18.81 5.20
CA GLU A 250 -7.25 -17.63 4.60
C GLU A 250 -7.69 -16.39 5.38
N VAL A 251 -7.02 -16.15 6.51
CA VAL A 251 -7.28 -15.04 7.43
C VAL A 251 -7.13 -13.70 6.69
N ASP A 252 -8.22 -12.93 6.66
CA ASP A 252 -8.31 -11.64 5.98
C ASP A 252 -8.96 -10.60 6.91
N PRO A 253 -8.17 -9.98 7.82
CA PRO A 253 -8.66 -8.97 8.75
C PRO A 253 -9.30 -7.76 8.05
N THR A 254 -8.78 -7.35 6.89
CA THR A 254 -9.35 -6.23 6.12
C THR A 254 -10.75 -6.57 5.61
N TRP A 255 -10.99 -7.80 5.18
CA TRP A 255 -12.33 -8.28 4.84
C TRP A 255 -13.30 -8.24 6.02
N TRP A 256 -12.85 -8.58 7.23
CA TRP A 256 -13.70 -8.49 8.42
C TRP A 256 -14.14 -7.05 8.70
N VAL A 257 -13.27 -6.07 8.46
CA VAL A 257 -13.63 -4.64 8.55
C VAL A 257 -14.68 -4.27 7.50
N ILE A 258 -14.51 -4.70 6.25
CA ILE A 258 -15.50 -4.47 5.18
C ILE A 258 -16.86 -5.06 5.59
N ARG A 259 -16.85 -6.28 6.15
CA ARG A 259 -18.07 -6.95 6.64
C ARG A 259 -18.73 -6.21 7.78
N LEU A 260 -17.96 -5.68 8.73
CA LEU A 260 -18.50 -4.84 9.79
C LEU A 260 -19.15 -3.58 9.20
N LEU A 261 -18.48 -2.90 8.28
CA LEU A 261 -19.04 -1.73 7.60
C LEU A 261 -20.32 -2.07 6.81
N GLN A 262 -20.43 -3.25 6.22
CA GLN A 262 -21.67 -3.71 5.57
C GLN A 262 -22.80 -3.89 6.58
N ILE A 263 -22.53 -4.55 7.71
CA ILE A 263 -23.51 -4.77 8.78
C ILE A 263 -24.02 -3.43 9.33
N LEU A 264 -23.13 -2.44 9.44
CA LEU A 264 -23.47 -1.08 9.86
C LEU A 264 -24.16 -0.24 8.76
N GLY A 265 -24.36 -0.79 7.56
CA GLY A 265 -24.98 -0.10 6.42
C GLY A 265 -24.09 0.96 5.75
N LEU A 266 -22.81 1.03 6.12
CA LEU A 266 -21.82 1.97 5.61
C LEU A 266 -21.15 1.48 4.33
N ALA A 267 -20.86 0.17 4.19
CA ALA A 267 -20.33 -0.39 2.95
C ALA A 267 -21.44 -0.95 2.05
N ARG A 268 -21.43 -0.55 0.78
CA ARG A 268 -22.40 -0.94 -0.25
C ARG A 268 -21.69 -1.43 -1.51
N LYS A 269 -22.43 -2.10 -2.39
CA LYS A 269 -21.93 -2.65 -3.68
C LYS A 269 -20.62 -3.44 -3.50
N VAL A 270 -20.59 -4.29 -2.48
CA VAL A 270 -19.42 -5.12 -2.18
C VAL A 270 -19.34 -6.25 -3.18
N GLN A 271 -18.23 -6.30 -3.90
CA GLN A 271 -17.97 -7.31 -4.92
C GLN A 271 -17.49 -8.60 -4.26
N LEU A 272 -18.22 -9.69 -4.49
CA LEU A 272 -17.93 -11.01 -3.94
C LEU A 272 -17.31 -11.92 -5.00
N PRO A 273 -16.58 -12.98 -4.58
CA PRO A 273 -16.15 -14.03 -5.49
C PRO A 273 -17.29 -14.54 -6.38
N PRO A 274 -17.08 -14.71 -7.70
CA PRO A 274 -18.10 -15.31 -8.54
C PRO A 274 -18.34 -16.77 -8.14
N PRO A 275 -19.59 -17.29 -8.22
CA PRO A 275 -19.92 -18.64 -7.76
C PRO A 275 -19.10 -19.77 -8.40
N THR A 276 -18.61 -19.56 -9.63
CA THR A 276 -17.86 -20.54 -10.42
C THR A 276 -16.35 -20.51 -10.20
N ALA A 277 -15.82 -19.58 -9.42
CA ALA A 277 -14.37 -19.48 -9.26
C ALA A 277 -13.77 -20.46 -8.25
N LEU A 278 -14.59 -21.27 -7.57
CA LEU A 278 -14.12 -22.33 -6.66
C LEU A 278 -14.53 -23.74 -7.11
N SER A 279 -15.10 -23.88 -8.30
CA SER A 279 -15.48 -25.17 -8.92
C SER A 279 -14.33 -25.79 -9.69
#